data_AF-A0A673J2M1-F1
#
_entry.id   AF-A0A673J2M1-F1
#
_cell.length_a   1.000
_cell.length_b   1.000
_cell.length_c   1.000
_cell.angle_alpha   90.00
_cell.angle_beta   90.00
_cell.angle_gamma   90.00
#
_symmetry.space_group_name_H-M   'P 1'
#
loop_
_entity.id
_entity.type
_entity.pdbx_description
1 polymer ?
#
loop_
_entity_poly.entity_id
_entity_poly.type
_entity_poly.pdbx_seq_one_letter_code
_entity_poly.pdbx_strand_id
1 'polypeptide(L)'
;EDEEEEDKKREAKKTPKKSKKGSSPMSLEDLEQFAMRPAPRDVTIQCRITRDRRGVEKGIFPTYYLHMEKEDGKRVFLMAGRKRKKCKTSNYLISIDPTDLSRDTDSYIGKLRSNVLGTKFTVYDNGENPERNPFIKETDTLRQELAAICYEKNVLGFKGPRKMTVIIPGMHENDERVVIRPKSVSIMLWILDNHFFFINCNITFLLLDIHYHSKVWGLKIFLCF
;
A
#
# COMPACT_ATOMS: atom_id res chain seq x y z
N GLU A 1 39.63 65.48 -40.05
CA GLU A 1 39.47 65.26 -38.60
C GLU A 1 38.41 64.18 -38.43
N ASP A 2 38.60 62.99 -39.00
CA ASP A 2 39.58 61.94 -38.61
C ASP A 2 39.14 61.36 -37.25
N GLU A 3 38.92 60.08 -36.98
CA GLU A 3 39.19 58.77 -37.60
C GLU A 3 38.39 57.73 -36.75
N GLU A 4 38.11 56.54 -37.33
CA GLU A 4 38.07 55.16 -36.76
C GLU A 4 37.43 54.90 -35.36
N GLU A 5 36.68 53.83 -35.07
CA GLU A 5 36.99 52.41 -35.28
C GLU A 5 35.76 51.53 -34.90
N GLU A 6 35.68 50.33 -35.50
CA GLU A 6 34.72 49.25 -35.22
C GLU A 6 34.71 48.81 -33.74
N ASP A 7 33.56 48.34 -33.20
CA ASP A 7 33.54 46.93 -32.74
C ASP A 7 32.14 46.33 -32.47
N LYS A 8 31.99 45.08 -32.91
CA LYS A 8 30.78 44.24 -32.86
C LYS A 8 30.60 43.63 -31.47
N LYS A 9 29.71 44.17 -30.64
CA LYS A 9 29.33 43.51 -29.38
C LYS A 9 28.23 42.44 -29.60
N ARG A 10 28.68 41.24 -30.00
CA ARG A 10 27.90 40.00 -29.93
C ARG A 10 27.70 39.61 -28.45
N GLU A 11 26.55 39.93 -27.87
CA GLU A 11 26.17 39.38 -26.57
C GLU A 11 25.86 37.88 -26.69
N ALA A 12 26.79 37.08 -26.18
CA ALA A 12 26.64 35.64 -26.02
C ALA A 12 25.50 35.33 -25.03
N LYS A 13 24.36 34.86 -25.57
CA LYS A 13 23.32 34.14 -24.81
C LYS A 13 23.94 32.90 -24.15
N LYS A 14 24.36 33.03 -22.88
CA LYS A 14 24.66 31.88 -22.02
C LYS A 14 23.33 31.26 -21.56
N THR A 15 22.90 30.23 -22.26
CA THR A 15 21.82 29.32 -21.82
C THR A 15 22.29 28.56 -20.57
N PRO A 16 21.51 28.54 -19.47
CA PRO A 16 21.83 27.69 -18.32
C PRO A 16 21.61 26.23 -18.69
N LYS A 17 22.66 25.41 -18.62
CA LYS A 17 22.56 23.95 -18.71
C LYS A 17 21.72 23.43 -17.54
N LYS A 18 20.47 23.04 -17.80
CA LYS A 18 19.63 22.27 -16.87
C LYS A 18 20.16 20.84 -16.79
N SER A 19 20.96 20.53 -15.78
CA SER A 19 21.22 19.14 -15.36
C SER A 19 20.12 18.65 -14.42
N LYS A 20 18.91 18.45 -14.94
CA LYS A 20 17.88 17.65 -14.25
C LYS A 20 17.97 16.21 -14.72
N LYS A 21 18.88 15.42 -14.12
CA LYS A 21 18.76 13.95 -14.14
C LYS A 21 17.63 13.59 -13.17
N GLY A 22 16.39 13.85 -13.59
CA GLY A 22 15.20 13.36 -12.90
C GLY A 22 15.17 11.84 -13.03
N SER A 23 14.96 11.14 -11.93
CA SER A 23 14.58 9.73 -11.99
C SER A 23 13.35 9.62 -12.88
N SER A 24 13.44 8.88 -13.97
CA SER A 24 12.27 8.56 -14.78
C SER A 24 11.20 7.93 -13.87
N PRO A 25 9.91 8.29 -14.03
CA PRO A 25 8.85 7.60 -13.33
C PRO A 25 8.92 6.12 -13.68
N MET A 26 8.76 5.24 -12.68
CA MET A 26 8.60 3.80 -12.94
C MET A 26 7.32 3.60 -13.77
N SER A 27 7.30 2.59 -14.64
CA SER A 27 6.08 2.27 -15.37
C SER A 27 5.00 1.75 -14.41
N LEU A 28 3.74 1.71 -14.87
CA LEU A 28 2.65 1.16 -14.07
C LEU A 28 2.86 -0.35 -13.83
N GLU A 29 3.38 -1.06 -14.82
CA GLU A 29 3.68 -2.49 -14.72
C GLU A 29 4.76 -2.76 -13.67
N ASP A 30 5.81 -1.93 -13.62
CA ASP A 30 6.87 -2.04 -12.61
C ASP A 30 6.32 -1.76 -11.20
N LEU A 31 5.42 -0.79 -11.07
CA LEU A 31 4.75 -0.45 -9.80
C LEU A 31 3.84 -1.58 -9.32
N GLU A 32 3.07 -2.18 -10.21
CA GLU A 32 2.21 -3.33 -9.90
C GLU A 32 3.04 -4.54 -9.46
N GLN A 33 4.08 -4.88 -10.21
CA GLN A 33 5.00 -5.96 -9.85
C GLN A 33 5.66 -5.69 -8.50
N PHE A 34 6.12 -4.46 -8.25
CA PHE A 34 6.70 -4.08 -6.98
C PHE A 34 5.69 -4.24 -5.83
N ALA A 35 4.43 -3.85 -6.02
CA ALA A 35 3.40 -3.90 -4.98
C ALA A 35 3.03 -5.35 -4.59
N MET A 36 3.06 -6.27 -5.56
CA MET A 36 2.62 -7.66 -5.35
C MET A 36 3.77 -8.61 -4.97
N ARG A 37 5.01 -8.31 -5.39
CA ARG A 37 6.19 -9.13 -5.10
C ARG A 37 6.60 -8.99 -3.63
N PRO A 38 6.84 -10.10 -2.91
CA PRO A 38 7.45 -10.07 -1.58
C PRO A 38 8.80 -9.34 -1.59
N ALA A 39 9.17 -8.74 -0.46
CA ALA A 39 10.52 -8.21 -0.33
C ALA A 39 11.53 -9.37 -0.44
N PRO A 40 12.63 -9.22 -1.19
CA PRO A 40 13.69 -10.21 -1.20
C PRO A 40 14.22 -10.49 0.23
N ARG A 41 14.68 -11.72 0.45
CA ARG A 41 15.30 -12.10 1.74
C ARG A 41 16.46 -11.16 2.06
N ASP A 42 16.59 -10.83 3.33
CA ASP A 42 17.65 -9.95 3.86
C ASP A 42 17.67 -8.51 3.30
N VAL A 43 16.64 -8.10 2.56
CA VAL A 43 16.51 -6.74 2.02
C VAL A 43 15.44 -5.96 2.79
N THR A 44 15.83 -4.81 3.34
CA THR A 44 14.88 -3.88 3.95
C THR A 44 14.49 -2.80 2.94
N ILE A 45 13.20 -2.73 2.62
CA ILE A 45 12.64 -1.67 1.79
C ILE A 45 12.19 -0.51 2.68
N GLN A 46 12.94 0.60 2.65
CA GLN A 46 12.57 1.80 3.40
C GLN A 46 11.53 2.63 2.65
N CYS A 47 10.40 2.85 3.30
CA CYS A 47 9.29 3.62 2.74
C CYS A 47 8.85 4.75 3.66
N ARG A 48 8.21 5.76 3.07
CA ARG A 48 7.60 6.90 3.74
C ARG A 48 6.16 7.08 3.30
N ILE A 49 5.26 7.12 4.28
CA ILE A 49 3.86 7.49 4.07
C ILE A 49 3.70 8.99 4.29
N THR A 50 3.13 9.68 3.31
CA THR A 50 2.70 11.08 3.44
C THR A 50 1.18 11.13 3.43
N ARG A 51 0.61 12.03 4.24
CA ARG A 51 -0.84 12.25 4.31
C ARG A 51 -1.15 13.61 3.73
N ASP A 52 -1.86 13.64 2.62
CA ASP A 52 -2.36 14.86 2.01
C ASP A 52 -3.82 15.09 2.39
N ARG A 53 -4.07 16.23 3.05
CA ARG A 53 -5.40 16.69 3.44
C ARG A 53 -5.95 17.76 2.49
N ARG A 54 -5.17 18.19 1.49
CA ARG A 54 -5.57 19.21 0.50
C ARG A 54 -6.60 18.66 -0.48
N GLY A 55 -6.70 17.34 -0.59
CA GLY A 55 -7.67 16.65 -1.43
C GLY A 55 -9.13 16.79 -0.98
N VAL A 56 -9.99 16.20 -1.82
CA VAL A 56 -11.44 16.01 -1.73
C VAL A 56 -12.10 16.37 -0.39
N GLU A 57 -13.07 17.29 -0.44
CA GLU A 57 -13.99 17.60 0.66
C GLU A 57 -13.31 18.17 1.92
N LYS A 58 -12.41 19.15 1.73
CA LYS A 58 -11.81 19.96 2.81
C LYS A 58 -11.11 19.13 3.90
N GLY A 59 -10.49 18.00 3.52
CA GLY A 59 -9.66 17.19 4.41
C GLY A 59 -10.36 16.08 5.19
N ILE A 60 -11.64 15.79 4.92
CA ILE A 60 -12.39 14.69 5.57
C ILE A 60 -11.88 13.31 5.11
N PHE A 61 -11.51 13.19 3.84
CA PHE A 61 -11.01 11.95 3.24
C PHE A 61 -9.60 12.16 2.68
N PRO A 62 -8.57 12.20 3.54
CA PRO A 62 -7.20 12.43 3.09
C PRO A 62 -6.73 11.33 2.14
N THR A 63 -5.88 11.72 1.20
CA THR A 63 -5.11 10.78 0.37
C THR A 63 -3.79 10.47 1.07
N TYR A 64 -3.41 9.21 1.09
CA TYR A 64 -2.13 8.74 1.60
C TYR A 64 -1.27 8.35 0.41
N TYR A 65 0.00 8.72 0.42
CA TYR A 65 0.95 8.32 -0.62
C TYR A 65 2.12 7.58 0.02
N LEU A 66 2.46 6.43 -0.54
CA LEU A 66 3.64 5.65 -0.18
C LEU A 66 4.76 5.95 -1.16
N HIS A 67 5.94 6.25 -0.63
CA HIS A 67 7.14 6.45 -1.41
C HIS A 67 8.28 5.58 -0.88
N MET A 68 9.05 4.96 -1.76
CA MET A 68 10.32 4.35 -1.42
C MET A 68 11.38 5.44 -1.23
N GLU A 69 12.15 5.38 -0.16
CA GLU A 69 13.29 6.25 0.09
C GLU A 69 14.55 5.60 -0.49
N LYS A 70 15.25 6.30 -1.38
CA LYS A 70 16.54 5.86 -1.91
C LYS A 70 17.68 6.41 -1.06
N GLU A 71 18.84 5.75 -1.13
CA GLU A 71 20.06 6.18 -0.43
C GLU A 71 20.51 7.59 -0.82
N ASP A 72 20.24 8.01 -2.07
CA ASP A 72 20.54 9.35 -2.57
C ASP A 72 19.56 10.43 -2.08
N GLY A 73 18.66 10.09 -1.15
CA GLY A 73 17.64 10.97 -0.60
C GLY A 73 16.46 11.24 -1.53
N LYS A 74 16.46 10.71 -2.76
CA LYS A 74 15.31 10.78 -3.66
C LYS A 74 14.20 9.86 -3.19
N ARG A 75 12.99 10.17 -3.65
CA ARG A 75 11.79 9.40 -3.36
C ARG A 75 11.16 8.91 -4.65
N VAL A 76 10.75 7.65 -4.66
CA VAL A 76 10.00 7.06 -5.75
C VAL A 76 8.59 6.80 -5.25
N PHE A 77 7.59 7.30 -5.97
CA PHE A 77 6.20 6.98 -5.69
C PHE A 77 5.95 5.48 -5.90
N LEU A 78 5.18 4.85 -5.01
CA LEU A 78 4.82 3.43 -5.10
C LEU A 78 3.32 3.23 -5.25
N MET A 79 2.53 3.87 -4.38
CA MET A 79 1.08 3.69 -4.37
C MET A 79 0.39 4.82 -3.60
N ALA A 80 -0.88 5.05 -3.91
CA ALA A 80 -1.77 5.96 -3.24
C ALA A 80 -2.94 5.20 -2.63
N GLY A 81 -3.45 5.69 -1.50
CA GLY A 81 -4.58 5.12 -0.80
C GLY A 81 -5.58 6.18 -0.35
N ARG A 82 -6.88 5.95 -0.55
CA ARG A 82 -7.93 6.88 -0.11
C ARG A 82 -9.18 6.16 0.36
N LYS A 83 -9.74 6.62 1.47
CA LYS A 83 -11.03 6.15 1.97
C LYS A 83 -12.14 6.53 1.00
N ARG A 84 -12.98 5.57 0.64
CA ARG A 84 -14.16 5.78 -0.20
C ARG A 84 -15.25 6.51 0.58
N LYS A 85 -15.99 7.33 -0.16
CA LYS A 85 -17.21 7.97 0.33
C LYS A 85 -18.36 6.96 0.38
N LYS A 86 -19.42 7.32 1.12
CA LYS A 86 -20.71 6.60 1.14
C LYS A 86 -20.61 5.10 1.49
N CYS A 87 -19.60 4.72 2.27
CA CYS A 87 -19.42 3.35 2.75
C CYS A 87 -19.83 3.25 4.23
N LYS A 88 -20.63 2.22 4.57
CA LYS A 88 -21.04 1.95 5.96
C LYS A 88 -19.86 1.60 6.87
N THR A 89 -18.81 0.99 6.31
CA THR A 89 -17.57 0.68 7.02
C THR A 89 -16.40 1.43 6.38
N SER A 90 -15.26 1.47 7.06
CA SER A 90 -14.03 2.01 6.45
C SER A 90 -13.59 1.11 5.31
N ASN A 91 -13.48 1.70 4.12
CA ASN A 91 -13.14 1.05 2.87
C ASN A 91 -12.18 1.96 2.11
N TYR A 92 -10.95 1.52 1.89
CA TYR A 92 -9.93 2.28 1.18
C TYR A 92 -9.62 1.59 -0.14
N LEU A 93 -9.51 2.40 -1.21
CA LEU A 93 -8.94 1.96 -2.47
C LEU A 93 -7.44 2.23 -2.43
N ILE A 94 -6.67 1.33 -3.04
CA ILE A 94 -5.22 1.40 -3.20
C ILE A 94 -4.96 1.38 -4.71
N SER A 95 -4.18 2.34 -5.18
CA SER A 95 -3.88 2.55 -6.59
C SER A 95 -2.38 2.80 -6.81
N ILE A 96 -1.86 2.37 -7.96
CA ILE A 96 -0.51 2.70 -8.44
C ILE A 96 -0.49 3.97 -9.31
N ASP A 97 -1.61 4.67 -9.44
CA ASP A 97 -1.68 6.01 -10.02
C ASP A 97 -1.97 7.03 -8.90
N PRO A 98 -1.12 8.05 -8.70
CA PRO A 98 -1.35 9.07 -7.68
C PRO A 98 -2.52 10.01 -7.99
N THR A 99 -2.95 10.08 -9.25
CA THR A 99 -4.01 10.95 -9.75
C THR A 99 -5.36 10.22 -9.86
N ASP A 100 -5.34 8.91 -10.02
CA ASP A 100 -6.53 8.08 -10.15
C ASP A 100 -6.70 7.09 -8.99
N LEU A 101 -7.75 7.31 -8.20
CA LEU A 101 -8.15 6.53 -7.03
C LEU A 101 -9.59 6.03 -7.21
N SER A 102 -9.81 5.41 -8.36
CA SER A 102 -11.06 4.79 -8.79
C SER A 102 -10.95 3.26 -8.68
N ARG A 103 -12.08 2.56 -8.82
CA ARG A 103 -12.07 1.08 -8.79
C ARG A 103 -11.99 0.48 -10.19
N ASP A 104 -12.51 1.19 -11.18
CA ASP A 104 -12.80 0.65 -12.51
C ASP A 104 -11.67 0.97 -13.49
N THR A 105 -10.44 1.05 -12.99
CA THR A 105 -9.25 1.44 -13.74
C THR A 105 -8.11 0.48 -13.45
N ASP A 106 -7.20 0.31 -14.41
CA ASP A 106 -6.09 -0.64 -14.32
C ASP A 106 -5.06 -0.26 -13.25
N SER A 107 -5.11 1.00 -12.78
CA SER A 107 -4.29 1.47 -11.67
C SER A 107 -4.77 0.96 -10.30
N TYR A 108 -6.01 0.46 -10.18
CA TYR A 108 -6.53 -0.13 -8.96
C TYR A 108 -5.91 -1.50 -8.70
N ILE A 109 -5.11 -1.60 -7.64
CA ILE A 109 -4.38 -2.82 -7.28
C ILE A 109 -4.89 -3.48 -5.99
N GLY A 110 -5.72 -2.80 -5.20
CA GLY A 110 -6.17 -3.39 -3.95
C GLY A 110 -7.12 -2.56 -3.10
N LYS A 111 -7.62 -3.20 -2.04
CA LYS A 111 -8.65 -2.63 -1.16
C LYS A 111 -8.46 -3.08 0.29
N LEU A 112 -8.46 -2.10 1.21
CA LEU A 112 -8.58 -2.35 2.64
C LEU A 112 -10.04 -2.18 3.07
N ARG A 113 -10.63 -3.20 3.68
CA ARG A 113 -12.02 -3.16 4.19
C ARG A 113 -12.05 -3.49 5.68
N SER A 114 -12.78 -2.69 6.45
CA SER A 114 -13.01 -2.93 7.87
C SER A 114 -14.36 -3.60 8.15
N ASN A 115 -14.44 -4.23 9.33
CA ASN A 115 -15.71 -4.56 9.97
C ASN A 115 -16.43 -3.30 10.47
N VAL A 116 -17.70 -3.46 10.88
CA VAL A 116 -18.56 -2.35 11.34
C VAL A 116 -17.92 -1.56 12.49
N LEU A 117 -17.22 -2.24 13.40
CA LEU A 117 -16.61 -1.61 14.57
C LEU A 117 -15.23 -1.00 14.30
N GLY A 118 -14.65 -1.18 13.11
CA GLY A 118 -13.32 -0.67 12.79
C GLY A 118 -12.19 -1.30 13.61
N THR A 119 -12.35 -2.56 13.99
CA THR A 119 -11.40 -3.33 14.82
C THR A 119 -10.75 -4.47 14.06
N LYS A 120 -11.37 -4.91 12.97
CA LYS A 120 -10.84 -5.95 12.09
C LYS A 120 -10.81 -5.41 10.67
N PHE A 121 -9.74 -5.71 9.95
CA PHE A 121 -9.52 -5.24 8.60
C PHE A 121 -9.01 -6.38 7.73
N THR A 122 -9.41 -6.39 6.46
CA THR A 122 -8.92 -7.33 5.45
C THR A 122 -8.42 -6.53 4.25
N VAL A 123 -7.25 -6.93 3.74
CA VAL A 123 -6.66 -6.42 2.50
C VAL A 123 -6.96 -7.41 1.39
N TYR A 124 -7.51 -6.90 0.29
CA TYR A 124 -7.78 -7.65 -0.93
C TYR A 124 -6.97 -7.08 -2.09
N ASP A 125 -6.67 -7.92 -3.08
CA ASP A 125 -6.19 -7.48 -4.39
C ASP A 125 -7.32 -6.84 -5.24
N ASN A 126 -7.06 -6.71 -6.55
CA ASN A 126 -7.98 -6.13 -7.52
C ASN A 126 -9.03 -7.10 -8.08
N GLY A 127 -9.04 -8.38 -7.68
CA GLY A 127 -9.98 -9.36 -8.19
C GLY A 127 -11.45 -9.12 -7.82
N GLU A 128 -12.32 -9.98 -8.36
CA GLU A 128 -13.76 -9.88 -8.20
C GLU A 128 -14.26 -10.28 -6.80
N ASN A 129 -15.28 -9.59 -6.31
CA ASN A 129 -15.93 -9.98 -5.05
C ASN A 129 -16.92 -11.13 -5.32
N PRO A 130 -16.74 -12.33 -4.74
CA PRO A 130 -17.64 -13.46 -4.96
C PRO A 130 -19.10 -13.15 -4.62
N GLU A 131 -19.37 -12.29 -3.63
CA GLU A 131 -20.74 -11.92 -3.25
C GLU A 131 -21.46 -11.08 -4.31
N ARG A 132 -20.71 -10.39 -5.19
CA ARG A 132 -21.30 -9.53 -6.22
C ARG A 132 -21.61 -10.28 -7.50
N ASN A 133 -20.97 -11.42 -7.70
CA ASN A 133 -21.10 -12.22 -8.91
C ASN A 133 -21.06 -13.71 -8.54
N PRO A 134 -22.18 -14.27 -8.06
CA PRO A 134 -22.25 -15.66 -7.60
C PRO A 134 -22.09 -16.69 -8.73
N PHE A 135 -22.05 -16.24 -9.99
CA PHE A 135 -21.94 -17.08 -11.18
C PHE A 135 -20.51 -17.19 -11.72
N ILE A 136 -19.51 -16.64 -11.02
CA ILE A 136 -18.10 -16.81 -11.40
C ILE A 136 -17.75 -18.30 -11.31
N LYS A 137 -17.55 -18.93 -12.47
CA LYS A 137 -17.10 -20.33 -12.59
C LYS A 137 -15.60 -20.47 -12.40
N GLU A 138 -14.84 -19.43 -12.76
CA GLU A 138 -13.37 -19.43 -12.73
C GLU A 138 -12.86 -18.86 -11.41
N THR A 139 -12.19 -19.70 -10.62
CA THR A 139 -11.66 -19.29 -9.32
C THR A 139 -10.55 -18.25 -9.41
N ASP A 140 -9.91 -18.08 -10.57
CA ASP A 140 -8.72 -17.24 -10.72
C ASP A 140 -9.03 -15.75 -10.85
N THR A 141 -10.28 -15.40 -11.21
CA THR A 141 -10.75 -14.01 -11.23
C THR A 141 -11.22 -13.52 -9.87
N LEU A 142 -11.40 -14.43 -8.90
CA LEU A 142 -11.80 -14.07 -7.54
C LEU A 142 -10.67 -13.32 -6.83
N ARG A 143 -11.07 -12.31 -6.07
CA ARG A 143 -10.14 -11.56 -5.24
C ARG A 143 -9.39 -12.45 -4.27
N GLN A 144 -8.11 -12.16 -4.11
CA GLN A 144 -7.28 -12.74 -3.10
C GLN A 144 -7.35 -11.97 -1.79
N GLU A 145 -7.05 -12.69 -0.73
CA GLU A 145 -6.90 -12.18 0.61
C GLU A 145 -5.40 -12.02 0.91
N LEU A 146 -4.92 -10.76 0.98
CA LEU A 146 -3.49 -10.47 1.07
C LEU A 146 -2.98 -10.28 2.51
N ALA A 147 -3.86 -9.82 3.41
CA ALA A 147 -3.59 -9.69 4.83
C ALA A 147 -4.89 -9.50 5.63
N ALA A 148 -4.88 -9.87 6.90
CA ALA A 148 -5.90 -9.52 7.87
C ALA A 148 -5.27 -8.88 9.11
N ILE A 149 -5.91 -7.84 9.65
CA ILE A 149 -5.44 -7.08 10.80
C ILE A 149 -6.54 -7.08 11.85
N CYS A 150 -6.21 -7.47 13.08
CA CYS A 150 -7.09 -7.40 14.24
C CYS A 150 -6.49 -6.45 15.27
N TYR A 151 -7.32 -5.54 15.80
CA TYR A 151 -7.01 -4.70 16.93
C TYR A 151 -7.84 -5.14 18.12
N GLU A 152 -7.18 -5.45 19.23
CA GLU A 152 -7.86 -5.70 20.49
C GLU A 152 -8.60 -4.45 20.97
N LYS A 153 -9.85 -4.65 21.41
CA LYS A 153 -10.64 -3.56 21.99
C LYS A 153 -10.17 -3.33 23.41
N ASN A 154 -9.70 -2.12 23.70
CA ASN A 154 -9.52 -1.68 25.08
C ASN A 154 -10.90 -1.40 25.67
N VAL A 155 -11.47 -2.37 26.35
CA VAL A 155 -12.66 -2.17 27.18
C VAL A 155 -12.20 -1.28 28.35
N LEU A 156 -12.78 -0.08 28.48
CA LEU A 156 -12.51 0.96 29.50
C LEU A 156 -11.37 1.97 29.23
N GLY A 157 -10.64 1.91 28.11
CA GLY A 157 -9.72 3.02 27.71
C GLY A 157 -8.49 3.27 28.61
N PHE A 158 -8.32 2.53 29.70
CA PHE A 158 -7.17 2.64 30.62
C PHE A 158 -5.91 1.92 30.14
N LYS A 159 -6.03 1.02 29.16
CA LYS A 159 -4.89 0.33 28.54
C LYS A 159 -4.35 1.19 27.40
N GLY A 160 -3.02 1.30 27.32
CA GLY A 160 -2.27 2.08 26.33
C GLY A 160 -2.47 1.61 24.88
N PRO A 161 -1.43 1.57 24.03
CA PRO A 161 -1.57 1.12 22.65
C PRO A 161 -2.30 -0.22 22.55
N ARG A 162 -3.27 -0.33 21.63
CA ARG A 162 -4.03 -1.58 21.40
C ARG A 162 -3.08 -2.65 20.85
N LYS A 163 -3.20 -3.90 21.32
CA LYS A 163 -2.51 -5.03 20.68
C LYS A 163 -3.02 -5.14 19.23
N MET A 164 -2.08 -5.27 18.29
CA MET A 164 -2.35 -5.46 16.88
C MET A 164 -1.79 -6.82 16.45
N THR A 165 -2.65 -7.65 15.88
CA THR A 165 -2.28 -8.95 15.31
C THR A 165 -2.50 -8.90 13.80
N VAL A 166 -1.49 -9.29 13.03
CA VAL A 166 -1.54 -9.35 11.57
C VAL A 166 -1.34 -10.80 11.12
N ILE A 167 -2.22 -11.26 10.23
CA ILE A 167 -2.05 -12.51 9.49
C ILE A 167 -1.81 -12.18 8.02
N ILE A 168 -0.79 -12.80 7.44
CA ILE A 168 -0.56 -12.82 5.99
C ILE A 168 -0.54 -14.26 5.50
N PRO A 169 -0.85 -14.51 4.21
CA PRO A 169 -0.71 -15.83 3.63
C PRO A 169 0.71 -16.37 3.76
N GLY A 170 0.83 -17.70 3.76
CA GLY A 170 2.13 -18.38 3.78
C GLY A 170 2.99 -18.12 2.57
N MET A 171 4.22 -18.64 2.65
CA MET A 171 5.18 -18.66 1.55
C MET A 171 5.46 -20.11 1.15
N HIS A 172 5.57 -20.36 -0.15
CA HIS A 172 6.12 -21.57 -0.72
C HIS A 172 7.65 -21.56 -0.62
N GLU A 173 8.30 -22.70 -0.88
CA GLU A 173 9.76 -22.85 -0.84
C GLU A 173 10.49 -21.94 -1.85
N ASN A 174 9.80 -21.54 -2.92
CA ASN A 174 10.28 -20.64 -3.96
C ASN A 174 10.08 -19.15 -3.66
N ASP A 175 9.77 -18.78 -2.40
CA ASP A 175 9.47 -17.40 -1.97
C ASP A 175 8.24 -16.78 -2.65
N GLU A 176 7.34 -17.59 -3.20
CA GLU A 176 6.04 -17.13 -3.68
C GLU A 176 4.96 -17.26 -2.60
N ARG A 177 4.02 -16.32 -2.61
CA ARG A 177 2.92 -16.30 -1.63
C ARG A 177 1.91 -17.40 -1.96
N VAL A 178 1.46 -18.13 -0.93
CA VAL A 178 0.31 -19.02 -1.04
C VAL A 178 -0.94 -18.20 -1.36
N VAL A 179 -1.62 -18.57 -2.46
CA VAL A 179 -2.80 -17.86 -2.95
C VAL A 179 -4.05 -18.25 -2.15
N ILE A 180 -4.74 -17.25 -1.59
CA ILE A 180 -5.99 -17.45 -0.82
C ILE A 180 -7.13 -16.70 -1.48
N ARG A 181 -8.05 -17.43 -2.14
CA ARG A 181 -9.24 -16.88 -2.80
C ARG A 181 -10.52 -17.37 -2.13
N PRO A 182 -11.07 -16.61 -1.15
CA PRO A 182 -12.30 -17.01 -0.47
C PRO A 182 -13.50 -16.94 -1.42
N LYS A 183 -14.36 -17.97 -1.40
CA LYS A 183 -15.63 -18.00 -2.16
C LYS A 183 -16.80 -17.35 -1.42
N SER A 184 -16.66 -17.09 -0.12
CA SER A 184 -17.73 -16.50 0.71
C SER A 184 -17.15 -15.57 1.77
N VAL A 185 -17.09 -16.02 3.02
CA VAL A 185 -16.57 -15.28 4.16
C VAL A 185 -15.05 -15.21 4.13
N SER A 186 -14.50 -14.19 4.79
CA SER A 186 -13.06 -14.03 4.90
C SER A 186 -12.43 -15.17 5.70
N ILE A 187 -11.49 -15.88 5.09
CA ILE A 187 -10.82 -17.03 5.70
C ILE A 187 -9.86 -16.54 6.79
N MET A 188 -9.07 -15.50 6.51
CA MET A 188 -8.08 -15.00 7.48
C MET A 188 -8.75 -14.35 8.71
N LEU A 189 -9.89 -13.68 8.55
CA LEU A 189 -10.65 -13.18 9.70
C LEU A 189 -11.27 -14.31 10.52
N TRP A 190 -11.77 -15.36 9.86
CA TRP A 190 -12.31 -16.52 10.57
C TRP A 190 -11.23 -17.22 11.41
N ILE A 191 -9.99 -17.33 10.90
CA ILE A 191 -8.84 -17.83 11.65
C ILE A 191 -8.55 -16.97 12.88
N LEU A 192 -8.50 -15.64 12.72
CA LEU A 192 -8.31 -14.69 13.83
C LEU A 192 -9.39 -14.83 14.91
N ASP A 193 -10.63 -15.13 14.51
CA ASP A 193 -11.77 -15.18 15.42
C ASP A 193 -11.86 -16.47 16.23
N ASN A 194 -11.36 -17.57 15.68
CA ASN A 194 -11.45 -18.88 16.31
C ASN A 194 -10.17 -19.28 17.05
N HIS A 195 -9.12 -18.44 17.05
CA HIS A 195 -7.80 -18.75 17.65
C HIS A 195 -7.23 -20.12 17.24
N PHE A 196 -7.70 -20.68 16.12
CA PHE A 196 -7.25 -21.95 15.61
C PHE A 196 -5.98 -21.70 14.82
N PHE A 197 -4.83 -22.05 15.43
CA PHE A 197 -3.62 -22.32 14.66
C PHE A 197 -3.94 -23.52 13.76
N PHE A 198 -4.30 -23.27 12.51
CA PHE A 198 -4.35 -24.33 11.51
C PHE A 198 -2.91 -24.78 11.24
N ILE A 199 -2.46 -25.79 11.98
CA ILE A 199 -1.28 -26.60 11.64
C ILE A 199 -1.68 -27.73 10.66
N ASN A 200 -2.98 -27.85 10.31
CA ASN A 200 -3.52 -29.05 9.65
C ASN A 200 -4.01 -28.90 8.21
N CYS A 201 -3.58 -27.86 7.51
CA CYS A 201 -3.59 -27.82 6.04
C CYS A 201 -2.23 -27.26 5.62
N ASN A 202 -1.71 -27.61 4.45
CA ASN A 202 -0.42 -27.17 3.88
C ASN A 202 -0.29 -25.64 3.63
N ILE A 203 -0.78 -24.79 4.54
CA ILE A 203 -0.84 -23.34 4.47
C ILE A 203 -0.33 -22.80 5.82
N THR A 204 0.98 -22.62 5.94
CA THR A 204 1.60 -21.94 7.08
C THR A 204 1.21 -20.46 7.02
N PHE A 205 0.61 -19.87 8.05
CA PHE A 205 0.35 -18.43 8.09
C PHE A 205 1.44 -17.74 8.90
N LEU A 206 1.96 -16.59 8.45
CA LEU A 206 2.86 -15.80 9.27
C LEU A 206 2.03 -14.89 10.19
N LEU A 207 2.09 -15.15 11.49
CA LEU A 207 1.52 -14.32 12.53
C LEU A 207 2.54 -13.27 12.95
N LEU A 208 2.24 -12.00 12.69
CA LEU A 208 3.03 -10.86 13.17
C LEU A 208 2.27 -10.21 14.34
N ASP A 209 2.69 -10.53 15.56
CA ASP A 209 2.24 -9.85 16.77
C ASP A 209 3.11 -8.60 16.99
N ILE A 210 2.59 -7.45 16.57
CA ILE A 210 3.30 -6.17 16.67
C ILE A 210 2.88 -5.49 17.98
N HIS A 211 3.80 -5.47 18.94
CA HIS A 211 3.66 -4.72 20.17
C HIS A 211 4.27 -3.31 20.00
N TYR A 212 3.43 -2.27 20.09
CA TYR A 212 3.93 -0.89 20.12
C TYR A 212 4.65 -0.63 21.44
N HIS A 213 5.98 -0.65 21.42
CA HIS A 213 6.80 -0.15 22.52
C HIS A 213 7.08 1.35 22.29
N SER A 214 6.47 2.20 23.12
CA SER A 214 6.76 3.63 23.29
C SER A 214 6.22 4.65 22.26
N LYS A 215 5.84 5.82 22.81
CA LYS A 215 5.14 6.97 22.20
C LYS A 215 6.06 7.82 21.30
N VAL A 216 6.61 7.25 20.23
CA VAL A 216 7.33 8.04 19.20
C VAL A 216 6.63 7.88 17.87
N TRP A 217 6.17 9.00 17.30
CA TRP A 217 5.47 9.07 16.02
C TRP A 217 6.44 8.80 14.87
N GLY A 218 6.73 7.52 14.64
CA GLY A 218 7.45 7.02 13.48
C GLY A 218 7.00 5.59 13.24
N LEU A 219 6.08 5.38 12.31
CA LEU A 219 5.66 4.03 11.91
C LEU A 219 6.78 3.43 11.04
N LYS A 220 7.82 2.87 11.67
CA LYS A 220 8.74 1.95 11.01
C LYS A 220 8.09 0.58 11.02
N ILE A 221 7.44 0.22 9.92
CA ILE A 221 7.01 -1.16 9.70
C ILE A 221 8.26 -1.94 9.32
N PHE A 222 8.88 -2.62 10.28
CA PHE A 222 9.87 -3.64 10.01
C PHE A 222 9.11 -4.91 9.63
N LEU A 223 9.01 -5.19 8.33
CA LEU A 223 8.68 -6.53 7.84
C LEU A 223 10.02 -7.27 7.77
N CYS A 224 10.41 -7.93 8.86
CA CYS A 224 11.43 -8.98 8.79
C CYS A 224 10.76 -10.22 8.22
N PHE A 225 11.30 -10.71 7.09
CA PHE A 225 11.09 -12.06 6.60
C PHE A 225 12.16 -12.96 7.21
#